data_AF-A0A537XTU9-F1
#
_entry.id   AF-A0A537XTU9-F1
#
_cell.length_a   1.000
_cell.length_b   1.000
_cell.length_c   1.000
_cell.angle_alpha   90.00
_cell.angle_beta   90.00
_cell.angle_gamma   90.00
#
_symmetry.space_group_name_H-M   'P 1'
#
loop_
_entity.id
_entity.type
_entity.pdbx_description
1 polymer ?
#
loop_
_entity_poly.entity_id
_entity_poly.type
_entity_poly.pdbx_seq_one_letter_code
_entity_poly.pdbx_strand_id
1 'polypeptide(L)' 'MLAQGFVRVVTTGALIARHAGHLLADVERGSELAVDALVVATTIRLGGGLILTHDPADLKLLSAGYPAVRIVTI' A
#
# COMPACT_ATOMS: atom_id res chain seq x y z
N MET A 1 -9.76 -22.42 -19.21
CA MET A 1 -8.38 -21.89 -19.26
C MET A 1 -8.29 -20.79 -18.22
N LEU A 2 -7.79 -21.10 -17.01
CA LEU A 2 -7.56 -20.08 -15.98
C LEU A 2 -6.34 -19.28 -16.42
N ALA A 3 -6.47 -17.96 -16.54
CA ALA A 3 -5.38 -17.09 -16.98
C ALA A 3 -4.16 -17.29 -16.05
N GLN A 4 -3.01 -17.68 -16.60
CA GLN A 4 -1.76 -17.67 -15.85
C GLN A 4 -1.33 -16.21 -15.68
N GLY A 5 -1.82 -15.56 -14.62
CA GLY A 5 -1.32 -14.27 -14.19
C GLY A 5 0.13 -14.42 -13.74
N PHE A 6 1.03 -13.62 -14.31
CA PHE A 6 2.41 -13.54 -13.84
C PHE A 6 2.45 -12.59 -12.63
N VAL A 7 2.84 -13.09 -11.46
CA VAL A 7 3.04 -12.25 -10.27
C VAL A 7 4.43 -11.62 -10.37
N ARG A 8 4.48 -10.28 -10.31
CA ARG A 8 5.74 -9.55 -10.14
C ARG A 8 5.94 -9.21 -8.68
N VAL A 9 6.98 -9.77 -8.06
CA VAL A 9 7.41 -9.38 -6.72
C VAL A 9 8.14 -8.04 -6.81
N VAL A 10 7.70 -7.06 -6.02
CA VAL A 10 8.37 -5.76 -5.88
C VAL A 10 9.06 -5.73 -4.53
N THR A 11 10.39 -5.59 -4.53
CA THR A 11 11.16 -5.47 -3.30
C THR A 11 11.03 -4.06 -2.72
N THR A 12 10.81 -3.96 -1.41
CA THR A 12 10.80 -2.68 -0.71
C THR A 12 12.23 -2.25 -0.39
N GLY A 13 12.59 -1.04 -0.79
CA GLY A 13 13.88 -0.43 -0.50
C GLY A 13 13.76 0.72 0.50
N ALA A 14 14.89 1.28 0.92
CA ALA A 14 14.95 2.37 1.91
C ALA A 14 14.05 3.57 1.56
N LEU A 15 13.88 3.90 0.28
CA LEU A 15 12.99 5.00 -0.14
C LEU A 15 11.51 4.68 0.10
N ILE A 16 11.08 3.45 -0.21
CA ILE A 16 9.71 3.00 0.06
C ILE A 16 9.48 2.93 1.57
N ALA A 17 10.46 2.41 2.33
CA ALA A 17 10.37 2.33 3.78
C ALA A 17 10.26 3.72 4.45
N ARG A 18 11.02 4.72 3.98
CA ARG A 18 10.87 6.11 4.46
C ARG A 18 9.48 6.66 4.19
N HIS A 19 8.95 6.41 2.98
CA HIS A 19 7.61 6.88 2.64
C HIS A 19 6.54 6.19 3.49
N ALA A 20 6.66 4.88 3.72
CA ALA A 20 5.81 4.15 4.65
C ALA A 20 5.88 4.72 6.08
N GLY A 21 7.07 5.07 6.55
CA GLY A 21 7.25 5.74 7.84
C GLY A 21 6.51 7.07 7.95
N HIS A 22 6.50 7.89 6.89
CA HIS A 22 5.69 9.11 6.86
C HIS A 22 4.20 8.81 6.89
N LEU A 23 3.72 7.83 6.11
CA LEU A 23 2.30 7.44 6.12
C LEU A 23 1.85 7.01 7.52
N LEU A 24 2.68 6.25 8.25
CA LEU A 24 2.40 5.84 9.62
C LEU A 24 2.34 7.03 10.58
N ALA A 25 3.29 7.95 10.46
CA ALA A 25 3.32 9.17 11.27
C ALA A 25 2.09 10.05 11.03
N ASP A 26 1.63 10.19 9.79
CA ASP A 26 0.46 11.00 9.41
C ASP A 26 -0.84 10.51 10.04
N VAL A 27 -0.94 9.21 10.33
CA VAL A 27 -2.13 8.59 10.95
C VAL A 27 -1.93 8.22 12.41
N GLU A 28 -0.81 8.63 13.01
CA GLU A 28 -0.43 8.35 14.41
C GLU A 28 -0.41 6.84 14.75
N ARG A 29 0.07 6.01 13.81
CA ARG A 29 0.16 4.55 13.99
C ARG A 29 1.61 4.07 14.01
N GLY A 30 1.81 2.89 14.60
CA GLY A 30 3.12 2.27 14.76
C GLY A 30 3.36 1.12 13.77
N SER A 31 4.26 0.22 14.17
CA SER A 31 4.65 -0.93 13.35
C SER A 31 3.54 -1.93 13.10
N GLU A 32 2.43 -1.87 13.83
CA GLU A 32 1.26 -2.73 13.61
C GLU A 32 0.66 -2.58 12.21
N LEU A 33 0.86 -1.43 11.55
CA LEU A 33 0.44 -1.20 10.16
C LEU A 33 1.63 -1.13 9.18
N ALA A 34 2.83 -1.60 9.57
CA ALA A 34 4.03 -1.42 8.76
C ALA A 34 3.92 -2.06 7.37
N VAL A 35 3.31 -3.25 7.28
CA VAL A 35 3.11 -3.95 6.01
C VAL A 35 2.14 -3.17 5.12
N ASP A 36 1.02 -2.71 5.65
CA ASP A 36 0.03 -1.93 4.90
C ASP A 36 0.61 -0.60 4.42
N ALA A 37 1.39 0.07 5.27
CA ALA A 37 2.09 1.31 4.90
C ALA A 37 3.11 1.07 3.77
N LEU A 38 3.83 -0.05 3.79
CA LEU A 38 4.74 -0.45 2.71
C LEU A 38 3.98 -0.73 1.40
N VAL A 39 2.81 -1.36 1.46
CA VAL A 39 1.95 -1.61 0.29
C VAL A 39 1.45 -0.31 -0.31
N VAL A 40 0.93 0.62 0.49
CA VAL A 40 0.47 1.94 0.03
C VAL A 40 1.63 2.75 -0.54
N ALA A 41 2.76 2.82 0.17
CA ALA A 41 3.96 3.52 -0.29
C ALA A 41 4.50 2.96 -1.61
N THR A 42 4.48 1.63 -1.78
CA THR A 42 4.87 0.98 -3.04
C THR A 42 3.93 1.40 -4.18
N THR A 43 2.62 1.37 -3.94
CA THR A 43 1.61 1.78 -4.94
C THR A 43 1.80 3.23 -5.36
N ILE A 44 2.02 4.15 -4.40
CA ILE A 44 2.32 5.55 -4.68
C ILE A 44 3.60 5.67 -5.53
N ARG A 45 4.66 4.93 -5.16
CA ARG A 45 5.96 4.98 -5.86
C ARG A 45 5.87 4.47 -7.31
N LEU A 46 4.92 3.59 -7.59
CA LEU A 46 4.63 3.09 -8.94
C LEU A 46 3.71 4.03 -9.76
N GLY A 47 3.26 5.14 -9.17
CA GLY A 47 2.41 6.14 -9.83
C GLY A 47 0.91 6.03 -9.51
N GLY A 48 0.55 5.22 -8.51
CA GLY A 48 -0.84 4.90 -8.16
C GLY A 48 -1.24 3.49 -8.57
N GLY A 49 -2.49 3.11 -8.29
CA GLY A 49 -3.02 1.80 -8.63
C GLY A 49 -4.13 1.30 -7.72
N LEU A 50 -4.51 0.04 -7.94
CA LEU A 50 -5.50 -0.70 -7.15
C LEU A 50 -4.78 -1.62 -6.16
N ILE A 51 -5.20 -1.56 -4.90
CA ILE A 51 -4.78 -2.52 -3.86
C ILE A 51 -5.98 -3.41 -3.56
N LEU A 52 -5.82 -4.71 -3.82
CA LEU A 52 -6.82 -5.74 -3.55
C LEU A 52 -6.57 -6.33 -2.15
N THR A 53 -7.59 -6.35 -1.30
CA THR A 53 -7.45 -6.81 0.10
C THR A 53 -8.78 -7.33 0.65
N HIS A 54 -8.73 -8.25 1.60
CA HIS A 54 -9.90 -8.61 2.43
C HIS A 54 -10.08 -7.67 3.63
N ASP A 55 -9.04 -6.93 4.04
CA ASP A 55 -9.09 -5.95 5.12
C ASP A 55 -8.77 -4.55 4.60
N PRO A 56 -9.78 -3.74 4.24
CA PRO A 56 -9.58 -2.45 3.62
C PRO A 56 -9.41 -1.29 4.61
N ALA A 57 -9.67 -1.48 5.91
CA ALA A 57 -9.81 -0.37 6.84
C ALA A 57 -8.49 0.40 7.02
N ASP A 58 -7.42 -0.33 7.33
CA ASP A 58 -6.09 0.25 7.54
C ASP A 58 -5.51 0.84 6.26
N LEU A 59 -5.71 0.16 5.12
CA LEU A 59 -5.26 0.65 3.82
C LEU A 59 -5.98 1.94 3.39
N LYS A 60 -7.30 2.05 3.66
CA LYS A 60 -8.06 3.29 3.38
C LYS A 60 -7.60 4.44 4.26
N LEU A 61 -7.32 4.18 5.53
CA LEU A 61 -6.77 5.17 6.46
C LEU A 61 -5.43 5.71 5.94
N LEU A 62 -4.50 4.80 5.60
CA LEU A 62 -3.16 5.17 5.11
C LEU A 62 -3.17 5.84 3.73
N SER A 63 -4.14 5.52 2.86
CA SER A 63 -4.20 6.07 1.50
C SER A 63 -5.08 7.32 1.35
N ALA A 64 -5.67 7.84 2.44
CA ALA A 64 -6.71 8.88 2.37
C ALA A 64 -6.27 10.15 1.60
N GLY A 65 -5.01 10.55 1.71
CA GLY A 65 -4.42 11.70 1.01
C GLY A 65 -3.97 11.44 -0.43
N TYR A 66 -4.11 10.21 -0.94
CA TYR A 66 -3.50 9.78 -2.21
C TYR A 66 -4.56 9.33 -3.21
N PRO A 67 -5.18 10.26 -3.98
CA PRO A 67 -6.29 9.95 -4.87
C PRO A 67 -5.90 9.07 -6.07
N ALA A 68 -4.61 8.84 -6.33
CA ALA A 68 -4.15 7.86 -7.32
C ALA A 68 -4.14 6.41 -6.79
N VAL A 69 -4.34 6.20 -5.48
CA VAL A 69 -4.45 4.90 -4.84
C VAL A 69 -5.94 4.57 -4.61
N ARG A 70 -6.34 3.35 -4.93
CA ARG A 70 -7.72 2.86 -4.79
C ARG A 70 -7.70 1.52 -4.07
N ILE A 71 -8.51 1.39 -3.02
CA ILE A 71 -8.65 0.15 -2.26
C ILE A 71 -9.87 -0.60 -2.78
N VAL A 72 -9.69 -1.86 -3.15
CA VAL A 72 -10.75 -2.74 -3.66
C VAL A 72 -10.82 -3.96 -2.74
N THR A 73 -12.01 -4.22 -2.22
CA THR A 73 -12.27 -5.41 -1.42
C THR A 73 -12.54 -6.60 -2.33
N ILE A 74 -11.89 -7.73 -2.02
CA ILE A 74 -12.12 -9.02 -2.68
C ILE A 74 -12.60 -10.06 -1.67
#